data_AF-E1WXJ0-F1
#
_entry.id   AF-E1WXJ0-F1
#
_cell.length_a   1.000
_cell.length_b   1.000
_cell.length_c   1.000
_cell.angle_alpha   90.00
_cell.angle_beta   90.00
_cell.angle_gamma   90.00
#
_symmetry.space_group_name_H-M   'P 1'
#
loop_
_entity.id
_entity.type
_entity.pdbx_description
1 polymer ?
#
loop_
_entity_poly.entity_id
_entity_poly.type
_entity_poly.pdbx_seq_one_letter_code
_entity_poly.pdbx_strand_id
1 'polypeptide(L)' 'MSTTTDTSTIESKGIRNFRTAADIENFYRFIQDNGLRREASLVLSAIVGNLRQKEKKETRKKKAKARRKEKLQ' A
#
# COMPACT_ATOMS: atom_id res chain seq x y z
N MET A 1 5.89 21.09 23.38
CA MET A 1 5.95 21.44 21.95
C MET A 1 4.79 20.72 21.27
N SER A 2 3.74 21.45 20.90
CA SER A 2 2.50 20.90 20.34
C SER A 2 2.69 20.48 18.88
N THR A 3 2.33 19.23 18.54
CA THR A 3 2.24 18.76 17.15
C THR A 3 0.83 19.01 16.63
N THR A 4 0.63 20.12 15.92
CA THR A 4 -0.54 20.34 15.06
C THR A 4 -0.33 19.58 13.76
N THR A 5 -1.06 18.47 13.59
CA THR A 5 -1.17 17.74 12.32
C THR A 5 -2.04 18.55 11.37
N ASP A 6 -1.42 19.39 10.54
CA ASP A 6 -2.10 20.05 9.43
C ASP A 6 -2.52 19.02 8.39
N THR A 7 -3.81 18.72 8.39
CA THR A 7 -4.47 17.88 7.39
C THR A 7 -4.68 18.73 6.13
N SER A 8 -3.61 18.99 5.39
CA SER A 8 -3.70 19.75 4.13
C SER A 8 -3.54 18.80 2.93
N THR A 9 -4.69 18.53 2.30
CA THR A 9 -4.81 18.17 0.86
C THR A 9 -4.09 16.88 0.42
N ILE A 10 -4.71 15.73 0.72
CA ILE A 10 -4.50 14.46 -0.02
C ILE A 10 -5.22 14.58 -1.37
N GLU A 11 -4.84 15.56 -2.18
CA GLU A 11 -5.25 15.62 -3.59
C GLU A 11 -4.26 14.78 -4.38
N SER A 12 -4.58 13.48 -4.49
CA SER A 12 -4.44 12.58 -5.64
C SER A 12 -3.52 12.96 -6.81
N LYS A 13 -2.35 13.54 -6.58
CA LYS A 13 -1.26 13.56 -7.57
C LYS A 13 -0.70 12.16 -7.57
N GLY A 14 -1.16 11.34 -8.51
CA GLY A 14 -0.93 9.90 -8.56
C GLY A 14 0.54 9.48 -8.44
N ILE A 15 0.74 8.16 -8.43
CA ILE A 15 2.01 7.42 -8.28
C ILE A 15 3.22 8.07 -8.98
N ARG A 16 2.99 8.81 -10.07
CA ARG A 16 3.97 9.59 -10.83
C ARG A 16 4.87 10.51 -9.97
N ASN A 17 4.33 11.10 -8.89
CA ASN A 17 5.09 12.03 -8.03
C ASN A 17 5.30 11.49 -6.60
N PHE A 18 5.08 10.20 -6.38
CA PHE A 18 5.14 9.60 -5.04
C PHE A 18 6.50 9.83 -4.35
N ARG A 19 7.61 9.77 -5.09
CA ARG A 19 8.96 9.93 -4.54
C ARG A 19 9.31 11.38 -4.18
N THR A 20 8.61 12.35 -4.77
CA THR A 20 8.84 13.78 -4.57
C THR A 20 7.74 14.42 -3.72
N ALA A 21 6.83 13.61 -3.16
CA ALA A 21 5.80 14.09 -2.26
C ALA A 21 6.41 14.40 -0.89
N ALA A 22 6.08 15.57 -0.33
CA ALA A 22 6.59 16.01 0.96
C ALA A 22 6.31 14.98 2.08
N ASP A 23 5.13 14.35 2.05
CA ASP A 23 4.75 13.33 3.04
C ASP A 23 5.66 12.09 3.02
N ILE A 24 6.14 11.70 1.84
CA ILE A 24 7.04 10.55 1.69
C ILE A 24 8.43 10.88 2.20
N GLU A 25 8.92 12.09 1.96
CA GLU A 25 10.16 12.56 2.55
C GLU A 25 10.06 12.64 4.08
N ASN A 26 8.99 13.23 4.61
CA ASN A 26 8.70 13.30 6.04
C ASN A 26 8.66 11.90 6.68
N PHE A 27 8.03 10.95 6.01
CA PHE A 27 8.00 9.55 6.45
C PHE A 27 9.38 8.91 6.50
N TYR A 28 10.22 9.11 5.47
CA TYR A 28 11.59 8.59 5.48
C TYR A 28 12.45 9.21 6.59
N ARG A 29 12.32 10.53 6.81
CA ARG A 29 12.99 11.21 7.92
C ARG A 29 12.54 10.67 9.26
N PHE A 30 11.23 10.52 9.47
CA PHE A 30 10.69 9.95 10.70
C PHE A 30 11.24 8.54 10.99
N ILE A 31 11.25 7.64 10.00
CA ILE A 31 11.83 6.30 10.16
C ILE A 31 13.31 6.37 10.53
N GLN A 32 14.04 7.24 9.84
CA GLN A 32 15.48 7.38 10.01
C GLN A 32 15.82 7.92 11.41
N ASP A 33 15.19 9.01 11.79
CA ASP A 33 15.49 9.77 13.02
C ASP A 33 15.09 8.98 14.28
N ASN A 34 14.10 8.08 14.18
CA ASN A 34 13.65 7.24 15.28
C ASN A 34 14.23 5.81 15.24
N GLY A 35 15.10 5.49 14.28
CA GLY A 35 15.71 4.16 14.17
C GLY A 35 14.74 3.02 13.82
N LEU A 36 13.56 3.33 13.26
CA LEU A 36 12.45 2.39 13.04
C LEU A 36 12.55 1.59 11.72
N ARG A 37 13.76 1.42 11.17
CA ARG A 37 13.96 0.81 9.85
C ARG A 37 13.45 -0.64 9.80
N ARG A 38 13.65 -1.39 10.89
CA ARG A 38 13.26 -2.81 10.97
C ARG A 38 11.75 -2.95 11.06
N GLU A 39 11.13 -2.13 11.90
CA GLU A 39 9.70 -2.10 12.17
C GLU A 39 8.95 -1.68 10.90
N ALA A 40 9.42 -0.62 10.24
CA ALA A 40 8.87 -0.17 8.97
C ALA A 40 8.97 -1.26 7.90
N SER A 41 10.10 -1.97 7.81
CA SER A 41 10.26 -3.09 6.88
C SER A 41 9.27 -4.22 7.15
N LEU A 42 9.05 -4.57 8.42
CA LEU A 42 8.09 -5.60 8.83
C LEU A 42 6.65 -5.22 8.46
N VAL A 43 6.24 -3.99 8.78
CA VAL A 43 4.88 -3.51 8.50
C VAL A 43 4.62 -3.45 6.99
N LEU A 44 5.52 -2.85 6.22
CA LEU A 44 5.37 -2.75 4.76
C LEU A 44 5.34 -4.14 4.12
N SER A 45 6.18 -5.07 4.58
CA SER A 45 6.18 -6.46 4.11
C SER A 45 4.85 -7.17 4.39
N ALA A 46 4.28 -6.97 5.58
CA ALA A 46 2.98 -7.53 5.94
C ALA A 46 1.85 -6.97 5.06
N ILE A 47 1.86 -5.66 4.79
CA ILE A 47 0.88 -5.00 3.90
C ILE A 47 0.99 -5.57 2.48
N VAL A 48 2.20 -5.60 1.90
CA VAL A 48 2.44 -6.15 0.56
C VAL A 48 2.04 -7.62 0.48
N GLY A 49 2.35 -8.42 1.51
CA GLY A 49 1.93 -9.81 1.60
C GLY A 49 0.42 -9.98 1.54
N ASN A 50 -0.31 -9.19 2.33
CA ASN A 50 -1.77 -9.20 2.36
C ASN A 50 -2.39 -8.77 1.02
N LEU A 51 -1.85 -7.72 0.37
CA LEU A 51 -2.31 -7.28 -0.95
C LEU A 51 -2.15 -8.38 -1.99
N ARG A 52 -0.96 -9.00 -2.06
CA ARG A 52 -0.69 -10.13 -2.98
C ARG A 52 -1.60 -11.33 -2.74
N GLN A 53 -1.93 -11.63 -1.49
CA GLN A 53 -2.87 -12.71 -1.19
C GLN A 53 -4.30 -12.38 -1.67
N LYS A 54 -4.76 -11.14 -1.48
CA LYS A 54 -6.06 -10.69 -1.99
C LYS A 54 -6.13 -10.79 -3.51
N GLU A 55 -5.11 -10.32 -4.21
CA GLU A 55 -5.01 -10.44 -5.67
C GLU A 55 -5.09 -11.90 -6.14
N LYS A 56 -4.28 -12.80 -5.55
CA LYS A 56 -4.31 -14.23 -5.88
C LYS A 56 -5.69 -14.86 -5.66
N LYS A 57 -6.37 -14.52 -4.55
CA LYS A 57 -7.73 -15.01 -4.26
C LYS A 57 -8.71 -14.53 -5.33
N GLU A 58 -8.66 -13.25 -5.69
CA GLU A 58 -9.52 -12.69 -6.74
C GLU A 58 -9.26 -13.32 -8.11
N THR A 59 -7.99 -13.54 -8.50
CA THR A 59 -7.67 -14.24 -9.75
C THR A 59 -8.21 -15.66 -9.77
N ARG A 60 -8.11 -16.40 -8.65
CA ARG A 60 -8.66 -17.77 -8.54
C ARG A 60 -10.18 -17.77 -8.68
N LYS A 61 -10.88 -16.84 -8.03
CA LYS A 61 -12.34 -16.69 -8.16
C LYS A 61 -12.74 -16.40 -9.61
N LYS A 62 -12.04 -15.49 -10.30
CA LYS A 62 -12.30 -15.17 -11.72
C LYS A 62 -12.12 -16.41 -12.60
N LYS A 63 -11.03 -17.18 -12.42
CA LYS A 63 -10.79 -18.42 -13.17
C LYS A 63 -11.86 -19.49 -12.88
N ALA A 64 -12.28 -19.64 -11.63
CA ALA A 64 -13.34 -20.58 -11.27
C ALA A 64 -14.69 -20.21 -11.90
N LYS A 65 -15.04 -18.93 -11.92
CA LYS A 65 -16.25 -18.43 -12.61
C LYS A 65 -16.20 -18.68 -14.12
N ALA A 66 -15.04 -18.44 -14.75
CA ALA A 66 -14.85 -18.69 -16.18
C ALA A 66 -15.06 -20.17 -16.52
N ARG A 67 -14.45 -21.09 -15.77
CA ARG A 67 -14.62 -22.54 -15.96
C ARG A 67 -16.05 -23.02 -15.75
N ARG A 68 -16.80 -22.41 -14.81
CA ARG A 68 -18.21 -22.75 -14.59
C ARG A 68 -19.10 -22.30 -15.76
N LYS A 69 -18.79 -21.15 -16.38
CA LYS A 69 -19.50 -20.64 -17.56
C LYS A 69 -19.28 -21.55 -18.77
N GLU A 70 -18.04 -22.00 -18.99
CA GLU A 70 -17.68 -22.92 -20.07
C GLU A 70 -18.41 -24.27 -19.99
N LYS A 71 -18.65 -24.80 -18.78
CA LYS A 71 -19.39 -26.05 -18.58
C LYS A 71 -20.92 -25.96 -18.76
N LEU A 72 -21.47 -24.75 -18.84
CA LEU A 72 -22.91 -24.52 -19.01
C LEU A 72 -23.30 -24.23 -20.46
N GLN A 73 -22.31 -24.05 -21.34
CA GLN A 73 -22.48 -23.89 -22.79
C GLN A 73 -22.27 -25.24 -23.48
#